data_AF-A0A3D5WQM7-F1
#
_entry.id   AF-A0A3D5WQM7-F1
#
_cell.length_a   1.000
_cell.length_b   1.000
_cell.length_c   1.000
_cell.angle_alpha   90.00
_cell.angle_beta   90.00
_cell.angle_gamma   90.00
#
_symmetry.space_group_name_H-M   'P 1'
#
loop_
_entity.id
_entity.type
_entity.pdbx_description
1 polymer ?
#
loop_
_entity_poly.entity_id
_entity_poly.type
_entity_poly.pdbx_seq_one_letter_code
_entity_poly.pdbx_strand_id
1 'polypeptide(L)'
;SEMVSAKAILYNNKKTKDLLAIDEDEHPIGIQLFGSDPDLMAEMARKIDHRNFDILDINMGCPVPKVVNNGEGSALMKTPELAAEIIRKVSQASSKPLTVKFRKGFTEDTVNAVEFAKMAEQNGAAAIAVHGRTREQYYSGKADWDIIAQVKEAVTIPVIASGE
;
A
#
# COMPACT_ATOMS: atom_id res chain seq x y z
N SER A 1 -2.38 11.77 -5.04
CA SER A 1 -1.00 12.23 -4.75
C SER A 1 0.04 11.23 -5.25
N GLU A 2 1.32 11.61 -5.31
CA GLU A 2 2.43 10.65 -5.34
C GLU A 2 2.60 9.94 -3.97
N MET A 3 3.44 8.90 -3.90
CA MET A 3 3.71 8.18 -2.65
C MET A 3 4.57 9.01 -1.68
N VAL A 4 4.22 8.98 -0.40
CA VAL A 4 4.89 9.74 0.66
C VAL A 4 5.62 8.80 1.61
N SER A 5 6.92 9.02 1.80
CA SER A 5 7.72 8.23 2.75
C SER A 5 7.36 8.61 4.19
N ALA A 6 7.05 7.62 5.03
CA ALA A 6 6.82 7.87 6.46
C ALA A 6 8.04 8.52 7.13
N LYS A 7 9.26 8.08 6.81
CA LYS A 7 10.51 8.70 7.29
C LYS A 7 10.60 10.18 6.88
N ALA A 8 10.18 10.53 5.68
CA ALA A 8 10.21 11.92 5.22
C ALA A 8 9.22 12.83 5.98
N ILE A 9 8.06 12.28 6.39
CA ILE A 9 7.08 12.97 7.25
C ILE A 9 7.67 13.20 8.65
N LEU A 10 8.40 12.21 9.19
CA LEU A 10 9.05 12.33 10.50
C LEU A 10 10.06 13.49 10.50
N TYR A 11 10.94 13.54 9.50
CA TYR A 11 11.97 14.57 9.39
C TYR A 11 11.47 15.93 8.87
N ASN A 12 10.15 16.12 8.71
CA ASN A 12 9.54 17.36 8.22
C ASN A 12 10.20 17.90 6.94
N ASN A 13 10.53 17.00 6.00
CA ASN A 13 11.18 17.41 4.75
C ASN A 13 10.28 18.39 3.98
N LYS A 14 10.86 19.47 3.43
CA LYS A 14 10.11 20.50 2.70
C LYS A 14 9.25 19.91 1.58
N LYS A 15 9.80 18.95 0.81
CA LYS A 15 9.08 18.27 -0.28
C LYS A 15 7.86 17.49 0.20
N THR A 16 7.87 17.01 1.44
CA THR A 16 6.75 16.27 2.02
C THR A 16 5.55 17.15 2.29
N LYS A 17 5.74 18.45 2.56
CA LYS A 17 4.61 19.38 2.70
C LYS A 17 3.85 19.53 1.38
N ASP A 18 4.59 19.67 0.29
CA ASP A 18 4.01 19.82 -1.05
C ASP A 18 3.26 18.54 -1.47
N LEU A 19 3.81 17.35 -1.17
CA LEU A 19 3.15 16.07 -1.44
C LEU A 19 1.89 15.80 -0.59
N LEU A 20 1.73 16.50 0.53
CA LEU A 20 0.59 16.40 1.44
C LEU A 20 -0.37 17.61 1.32
N ALA A 21 -0.12 18.51 0.36
CA ALA A 21 -1.04 19.59 0.02
C ALA A 21 -2.12 19.03 -0.91
N ILE A 22 -3.36 19.41 -0.65
CA ILE A 22 -4.55 18.94 -1.36
C ILE A 22 -5.47 20.14 -1.52
N ASP A 23 -5.87 20.43 -2.76
CA ASP A 23 -6.87 21.45 -3.06
C ASP A 23 -8.30 20.90 -2.88
N GLU A 24 -9.26 21.78 -2.55
CA GLU A 24 -10.66 21.38 -2.27
C GLU A 24 -11.36 20.70 -3.46
N ASP A 25 -10.90 20.93 -4.69
CA ASP A 25 -11.45 20.35 -5.91
C ASP A 25 -10.87 18.96 -6.24
N GLU A 26 -9.89 18.46 -5.47
CA GLU A 26 -9.24 17.17 -5.72
C GLU A 26 -10.00 15.97 -5.13
N HIS A 27 -11.06 16.20 -4.36
CA HIS A 27 -11.81 15.14 -3.70
C HIS A 27 -12.67 14.30 -4.68
N PRO A 28 -12.74 12.96 -4.49
CA PRO A 28 -12.09 12.19 -3.44
C PRO A 28 -10.60 11.92 -3.73
N ILE A 29 -9.75 12.04 -2.71
CA ILE A 29 -8.30 11.84 -2.83
C ILE A 29 -7.73 10.99 -1.69
N GLY A 30 -6.75 10.16 -2.06
CA GLY A 30 -5.97 9.36 -1.12
C GLY A 30 -4.54 9.85 -0.96
N ILE A 31 -3.99 9.68 0.24
CA ILE A 31 -2.56 9.81 0.52
C ILE A 31 -1.98 8.41 0.67
N GLN A 32 -0.99 8.08 -0.16
CA GLN A 32 -0.32 6.78 -0.14
C GLN A 32 1.00 6.85 0.63
N LEU A 33 1.08 6.19 1.78
CA LEU A 33 2.30 6.06 2.58
C LEU A 33 3.14 4.86 2.14
N PHE A 34 4.45 4.93 2.37
CA PHE A 34 5.34 3.77 2.31
C PHE A 34 6.41 3.80 3.41
N GLY A 35 6.78 2.60 3.86
CA GLY A 35 7.74 2.35 4.94
C GLY A 35 7.69 0.89 5.37
N SER A 36 8.63 0.49 6.21
CA SER A 36 8.79 -0.90 6.69
C SER A 36 8.80 -1.02 8.22
N ASP A 37 8.71 0.10 8.94
CA ASP A 37 8.65 0.16 10.40
C ASP A 37 7.17 0.33 10.83
N PRO A 38 6.57 -0.67 11.51
CA PRO A 38 5.17 -0.63 11.90
C PRO A 38 4.79 0.54 12.82
N ASP A 39 5.64 0.88 13.78
CA ASP A 39 5.38 1.94 14.75
C ASP A 39 5.50 3.31 14.09
N LEU A 40 6.53 3.51 13.28
CA LEU A 40 6.71 4.74 12.52
C LEU A 40 5.56 4.95 11.52
N MET A 41 5.15 3.90 10.80
CA MET A 41 4.04 3.99 9.85
C MET A 41 2.75 4.43 10.55
N ALA A 42 2.43 3.85 11.71
CA ALA A 42 1.26 4.20 12.49
C ALA A 42 1.35 5.61 13.10
N GLU A 43 2.51 6.01 13.61
CA GLU A 43 2.72 7.36 14.13
C GLU A 43 2.51 8.41 13.03
N MET A 44 3.08 8.18 11.85
CA MET A 44 2.96 9.12 10.73
C MET A 44 1.54 9.17 10.16
N ALA A 45 0.84 8.03 10.08
CA ALA A 45 -0.58 7.97 9.74
C ALA A 45 -1.41 8.86 10.70
N ARG A 46 -1.24 8.67 12.01
CA ARG A 46 -1.91 9.47 13.05
C ARG A 46 -1.58 10.97 12.91
N LYS A 47 -0.31 11.29 12.64
CA LYS A 47 0.16 12.67 12.49
C LYS A 47 -0.51 13.38 11.31
N ILE A 48 -0.81 12.68 10.23
CA ILE A 48 -1.46 13.28 9.05
C ILE A 48 -2.98 13.16 9.06
N ASP A 49 -3.58 12.33 9.91
CA ASP A 49 -5.01 11.97 9.88
C ASP A 49 -6.00 13.15 9.86
N HIS A 50 -5.62 14.27 10.49
CA HIS A 50 -6.40 15.50 10.54
C HIS A 50 -6.43 16.28 9.22
N ARG A 51 -5.64 15.89 8.22
CA ARG A 51 -5.56 16.57 6.93
C ARG A 51 -6.77 16.24 6.06
N ASN A 52 -7.00 17.10 5.06
CA ASN A 52 -8.14 17.04 4.16
C ASN A 52 -7.94 16.00 3.06
N PHE A 53 -7.92 14.71 3.41
CA PHE A 53 -7.96 13.59 2.45
C PHE A 53 -9.00 12.56 2.89
N ASP A 54 -9.42 11.71 1.96
CA ASP A 54 -10.54 10.79 2.16
C ASP A 54 -10.07 9.36 2.48
N ILE A 55 -8.93 8.96 1.93
CA ILE A 55 -8.43 7.59 2.00
C ILE A 55 -6.95 7.59 2.41
N LEU A 56 -6.59 6.77 3.40
CA LEU A 56 -5.19 6.46 3.67
C LEU A 56 -4.83 5.18 2.90
N ASP A 57 -3.74 5.18 2.14
CA ASP A 57 -3.27 3.98 1.43
C ASP A 57 -1.86 3.60 1.86
N ILE A 58 -1.54 2.31 1.87
CA ILE A 58 -0.16 1.82 2.03
C ILE A 58 0.33 1.21 0.73
N ASN A 59 1.45 1.72 0.23
CA ASN A 59 2.16 1.12 -0.87
C ASN A 59 2.96 -0.11 -0.41
N MET A 60 2.52 -1.28 -0.86
CA MET A 60 3.22 -2.56 -0.74
C MET A 60 3.51 -3.15 -2.13
N GLY A 61 3.64 -2.29 -3.15
CA GLY A 61 3.75 -2.71 -4.55
C GLY A 61 4.84 -2.02 -5.37
N CYS A 62 5.51 -0.99 -4.85
CA CYS A 62 6.55 -0.27 -5.57
C CYS A 62 7.73 -1.22 -5.86
N PRO A 63 8.15 -1.38 -7.13
CA PRO A 63 9.26 -2.25 -7.50
C PRO A 63 10.62 -1.54 -7.53
N VAL A 64 10.63 -0.20 -7.36
CA VAL A 64 11.82 0.66 -7.52
C VAL A 64 12.93 0.18 -6.59
N PRO A 65 14.15 -0.07 -7.11
CA PRO A 65 15.25 -0.65 -6.32
C PRO A 65 15.52 0.07 -5.00
N LYS A 66 15.48 1.41 -5.00
CA LYS A 66 15.71 2.21 -3.78
C LYS A 66 14.69 1.91 -2.67
N VAL A 67 13.42 1.69 -3.03
CA VAL A 67 12.34 1.38 -2.07
C VAL A 67 12.47 -0.08 -1.63
N VAL A 68 12.64 -0.99 -2.59
CA VAL A 68 12.77 -2.44 -2.31
C VAL A 68 13.98 -2.76 -1.44
N ASN A 69 15.13 -2.12 -1.68
CA ASN A 69 16.36 -2.34 -0.93
C ASN A 69 16.26 -1.84 0.53
N ASN A 70 15.29 -0.97 0.85
CA ASN A 70 14.99 -0.55 2.22
C ASN A 70 14.00 -1.48 2.94
N GLY A 71 13.57 -2.56 2.29
CA GLY A 71 12.51 -3.44 2.81
C GLY A 71 11.10 -2.86 2.65
N GLU A 72 10.92 -1.84 1.82
CA GLU A 72 9.67 -1.10 1.64
C GLU A 72 8.99 -1.48 0.30
N GLY A 73 7.75 -1.05 0.09
CA GLY A 73 7.01 -1.32 -1.14
C GLY A 73 6.81 -2.82 -1.35
N SER A 74 7.04 -3.30 -2.57
CA SER A 74 6.90 -4.73 -2.91
C SER A 74 7.80 -5.67 -2.13
N ALA A 75 8.86 -5.19 -1.46
CA ALA A 75 9.67 -6.04 -0.60
C ALA A 75 8.86 -6.65 0.56
N LEU A 76 7.81 -5.96 1.03
CA LEU A 76 6.91 -6.43 2.08
C LEU A 76 6.14 -7.69 1.68
N MET A 77 5.98 -7.96 0.38
CA MET A 77 5.36 -9.21 -0.09
C MET A 77 6.19 -10.46 0.26
N LYS A 78 7.48 -10.30 0.57
CA LYS A 78 8.36 -11.39 1.04
C LYS A 78 8.25 -11.64 2.55
N THR A 79 7.61 -10.73 3.29
CA THR A 79 7.47 -10.78 4.75
C THR A 79 6.02 -10.44 5.15
N PRO A 80 5.04 -11.31 4.85
CA PRO A 80 3.63 -11.05 5.10
C PRO A 80 3.30 -10.75 6.57
N GLU A 81 4.06 -11.29 7.51
CA GLU A 81 3.90 -11.02 8.95
C GLU A 81 4.22 -9.56 9.29
N LEU A 82 5.29 -9.02 8.70
CA LEU A 82 5.64 -7.60 8.84
C LEU A 82 4.57 -6.71 8.18
N ALA A 83 4.10 -7.09 6.99
CA ALA A 83 3.04 -6.38 6.31
C ALA A 83 1.74 -6.35 7.15
N ALA A 84 1.37 -7.48 7.77
CA ALA A 84 0.24 -7.59 8.67
C ALA A 84 0.35 -6.63 9.86
N GLU A 85 1.52 -6.58 10.50
CA GLU A 85 1.76 -5.69 11.63
C GLU A 85 1.61 -4.20 11.23
N ILE A 86 2.17 -3.81 10.07
CA ILE A 86 2.03 -2.45 9.54
C ILE A 86 0.56 -2.12 9.30
N ILE A 87 -0.17 -2.98 8.56
CA ILE A 87 -1.58 -2.74 8.21
C ILE A 87 -2.42 -2.60 9.49
N ARG A 88 -2.23 -3.50 10.46
CA ARG A 88 -2.95 -3.49 11.73
C ARG A 88 -2.68 -2.23 12.55
N LYS A 89 -1.43 -1.82 12.69
CA LYS A 89 -1.10 -0.63 13.48
C LYS A 89 -1.58 0.65 12.79
N VAL A 90 -1.48 0.73 11.46
CA VAL A 90 -1.94 1.89 10.69
C VAL A 90 -3.47 1.99 10.69
N SER A 91 -4.19 0.88 10.52
CA SER A 91 -5.67 0.89 10.53
C SER A 91 -6.23 1.33 11.89
N GLN A 92 -5.53 1.01 12.98
CA GLN A 92 -5.87 1.46 14.33
C GLN A 92 -5.45 2.91 14.63
N ALA A 93 -4.59 3.51 13.81
CA ALA A 93 -4.04 4.84 14.03
C ALA A 93 -4.73 5.96 13.24
N SER A 94 -5.51 5.60 12.21
CA SER A 94 -6.22 6.53 11.33
C SER A 94 -7.73 6.39 11.47
N SER A 95 -8.45 7.51 11.39
CA SER A 95 -9.92 7.51 11.28
C SER A 95 -10.40 7.33 9.84
N LYS A 96 -9.50 7.44 8.86
CA LYS A 96 -9.78 7.28 7.43
C LYS A 96 -9.78 5.79 7.06
N PRO A 97 -10.61 5.38 6.06
CA PRO A 97 -10.53 4.02 5.54
C PRO A 97 -9.12 3.75 5.00
N LEU A 98 -8.52 2.64 5.46
CA LEU A 98 -7.20 2.21 5.02
C LEU A 98 -7.31 1.33 3.78
N THR A 99 -6.58 1.64 2.72
CA THR A 99 -6.40 0.75 1.57
C THR A 99 -4.96 0.26 1.46
N VAL A 100 -4.78 -0.88 0.80
CA VAL A 100 -3.44 -1.46 0.57
C VAL A 100 -3.26 -1.78 -0.89
N LYS A 101 -2.21 -1.23 -1.50
CA LYS A 101 -1.84 -1.51 -2.89
C LYS A 101 -0.63 -2.42 -2.98
N PHE A 102 -0.78 -3.59 -3.60
CA PHE A 102 0.30 -4.57 -3.75
C PHE A 102 0.33 -5.18 -5.17
N ARG A 103 1.25 -6.13 -5.38
CA ARG A 103 1.49 -6.84 -6.66
C ARG A 103 0.98 -8.29 -6.58
N LYS A 104 1.13 -9.10 -7.62
CA LYS A 104 0.77 -10.53 -7.51
C LYS A 104 1.78 -11.37 -6.70
N GLY A 105 3.02 -10.90 -6.59
CA GLY A 105 4.13 -11.56 -5.92
C GLY A 105 5.43 -10.78 -6.08
N PHE A 106 6.52 -11.23 -5.46
CA PHE A 106 7.84 -10.63 -5.67
C PHE A 106 8.48 -11.14 -6.97
N THR A 107 8.48 -12.46 -7.15
CA THR A 107 8.89 -13.20 -8.36
C THR A 107 7.75 -14.10 -8.81
N GLU A 108 7.86 -14.75 -9.98
CA GLU A 108 6.85 -15.76 -10.40
C GLU A 108 6.83 -16.98 -9.47
N ASP A 109 7.97 -17.35 -8.89
CA ASP A 109 8.07 -18.46 -7.92
C ASP A 109 7.53 -18.10 -6.53
N THR A 110 7.19 -16.82 -6.30
CA THR A 110 6.74 -16.30 -5.00
C THR A 110 5.44 -15.51 -5.13
N VAL A 111 4.54 -15.97 -5.99
CA VAL A 111 3.17 -15.48 -6.08
C VAL A 111 2.42 -15.81 -4.79
N ASN A 112 1.87 -14.79 -4.14
CA ASN A 112 1.14 -14.92 -2.88
C ASN A 112 0.01 -13.88 -2.74
N ALA A 113 -0.51 -13.37 -3.86
CA ALA A 113 -1.50 -12.29 -3.88
C ALA A 113 -2.77 -12.60 -3.07
N VAL A 114 -3.25 -13.85 -3.14
CA VAL A 114 -4.49 -14.30 -2.49
C VAL A 114 -4.31 -14.34 -0.97
N GLU A 115 -3.22 -14.93 -0.50
CA GLU A 115 -2.86 -14.99 0.92
C GLU A 115 -2.61 -13.59 1.47
N PHE A 116 -1.92 -12.75 0.71
CA PHE A 116 -1.63 -11.36 1.07
C PHE A 116 -2.91 -10.52 1.18
N ALA A 117 -3.87 -10.73 0.27
CA ALA A 117 -5.17 -10.06 0.29
C ALA A 117 -5.98 -10.41 1.55
N LYS A 118 -6.09 -11.70 1.87
CA LYS A 118 -6.79 -12.19 3.08
C LYS A 118 -6.14 -11.63 4.35
N MET A 119 -4.81 -11.64 4.40
CA MET A 119 -4.06 -11.06 5.51
C MET A 119 -4.34 -9.56 5.65
N ALA A 120 -4.34 -8.81 4.54
CA ALA A 120 -4.61 -7.38 4.57
C ALA A 120 -6.02 -7.08 5.10
N GLU A 121 -7.04 -7.80 4.62
CA GLU A 121 -8.42 -7.71 5.09
C GLU A 121 -8.52 -7.99 6.60
N GLN A 122 -7.92 -9.10 7.07
CA GLN A 122 -7.92 -9.48 8.49
C GLN A 122 -7.26 -8.45 9.41
N ASN A 123 -6.34 -7.64 8.88
CA ASN A 123 -5.62 -6.62 9.64
C ASN A 123 -6.20 -5.21 9.47
N GLY A 124 -7.37 -5.08 8.83
CA GLY A 124 -8.14 -3.83 8.80
C GLY A 124 -8.01 -3.00 7.53
N ALA A 125 -7.56 -3.59 6.42
CA ALA A 125 -7.74 -2.97 5.12
C ALA A 125 -9.24 -2.89 4.79
N ALA A 126 -9.72 -1.70 4.44
CA ALA A 126 -11.08 -1.43 4.00
C ALA A 126 -11.30 -1.71 2.50
N ALA A 127 -10.23 -1.65 1.70
CA ALA A 127 -10.20 -2.12 0.31
C ALA A 127 -8.75 -2.42 -0.10
N ILE A 128 -8.58 -3.16 -1.20
CA ILE A 128 -7.26 -3.51 -1.74
C ILE A 128 -7.14 -3.19 -3.22
N ALA A 129 -5.94 -2.81 -3.65
CA ALA A 129 -5.60 -2.63 -5.05
C ALA A 129 -4.51 -3.62 -5.47
N VAL A 130 -4.77 -4.44 -6.48
CA VAL A 130 -3.87 -5.53 -6.89
C VAL A 130 -3.33 -5.25 -8.29
N HIS A 131 -2.00 -5.14 -8.39
CA HIS A 131 -1.32 -5.16 -9.68
C HIS A 131 -1.03 -6.60 -10.09
N GLY A 132 -1.63 -7.08 -11.18
CA GLY A 132 -1.46 -8.44 -11.73
C GLY A 132 -0.06 -8.78 -12.28
N ARG A 133 1.00 -8.07 -11.86
CA ARG A 133 2.39 -8.36 -12.23
C ARG A 133 3.21 -8.56 -10.97
N THR A 134 4.24 -9.39 -11.04
CA THR A 134 5.22 -9.54 -9.96
C THR A 134 6.08 -8.28 -9.85
N ARG A 135 6.87 -8.16 -8.78
CA ARG A 135 7.87 -7.10 -8.68
C ARG A 135 8.87 -7.18 -9.84
N GLU A 136 9.38 -8.36 -10.17
CA GLU A 136 10.42 -8.55 -11.19
C GLU A 136 9.97 -8.18 -12.61
N GLN A 137 8.69 -8.35 -12.89
CA GLN A 137 8.14 -7.93 -14.17
C GLN A 137 8.13 -6.41 -14.35
N TYR A 138 8.19 -5.61 -13.28
CA TYR A 138 7.95 -4.15 -13.31
C TYR A 138 6.66 -3.83 -14.08
N TYR A 139 6.79 -3.42 -15.35
CA TYR A 139 5.71 -3.10 -16.29
C TYR A 139 5.75 -3.95 -17.56
N SER A 140 6.71 -4.87 -17.67
CA SER A 140 6.83 -5.82 -18.78
C SER A 140 5.80 -6.95 -18.68
N GLY A 141 5.63 -7.70 -19.77
CA GLY A 141 4.69 -8.81 -19.83
C GLY A 141 3.22 -8.35 -19.79
N LYS A 142 2.31 -9.29 -19.54
CA LYS A 142 0.87 -9.02 -19.41
C LYS A 142 0.45 -9.09 -17.95
N ALA A 143 -0.49 -8.25 -17.54
CA ALA A 143 -1.12 -8.41 -16.24
C ALA A 143 -1.89 -9.74 -16.19
N ASP A 144 -1.67 -10.47 -15.12
CA ASP A 144 -2.39 -11.68 -14.75
C ASP A 144 -3.75 -11.27 -14.18
N TRP A 145 -4.81 -11.44 -14.98
CA TRP A 145 -6.17 -11.10 -14.57
C TRP A 145 -6.81 -12.24 -13.76
N ASP A 146 -6.36 -13.48 -13.96
CA ASP A 146 -6.88 -14.64 -13.25
C ASP A 146 -6.52 -14.60 -11.77
N ILE A 147 -5.30 -14.15 -11.43
CA ILE A 147 -4.92 -13.97 -10.02
C ILE A 147 -5.74 -12.86 -9.35
N ILE A 148 -6.14 -11.80 -10.08
CA ILE A 148 -6.99 -10.73 -9.55
C ILE A 148 -8.41 -11.26 -9.30
N ALA A 149 -8.94 -12.10 -10.20
CA ALA A 149 -10.23 -12.77 -10.00
C ALA A 149 -10.21 -13.66 -8.75
N GLN A 150 -9.16 -14.45 -8.57
CA GLN A 150 -8.96 -15.27 -7.37
C GLN A 150 -8.88 -14.43 -6.09
N VAL A 151 -8.20 -13.27 -6.13
CA VAL A 151 -8.20 -12.34 -5.01
C VAL A 151 -9.61 -11.81 -4.73
N LYS A 152 -10.38 -11.44 -5.76
CA LYS A 152 -11.74 -10.93 -5.59
C LYS A 152 -12.70 -11.95 -4.97
N GLU A 153 -12.53 -13.23 -5.29
CA GLU A 153 -13.28 -14.34 -4.69
C GLU A 153 -12.86 -14.62 -3.24
N ALA A 154 -11.60 -14.35 -2.90
CA ALA A 154 -11.00 -14.68 -1.63
C ALA A 154 -11.29 -13.69 -0.48
N VAL A 155 -11.67 -12.45 -0.78
CA VAL A 155 -11.93 -11.39 0.21
C VAL A 155 -13.32 -10.79 0.05
N THR A 156 -13.86 -10.26 1.15
CA THR A 156 -15.18 -9.60 1.17
C THR A 156 -15.09 -8.11 0.86
N ILE A 157 -13.95 -7.48 1.18
CA ILE A 157 -13.69 -6.07 0.87
C ILE A 157 -13.59 -5.79 -0.65
N PRO A 158 -13.79 -4.53 -1.09
CA PRO A 158 -13.60 -4.14 -2.48
C PRO A 158 -12.18 -4.43 -2.99
N VAL A 159 -12.10 -4.87 -4.25
CA VAL A 159 -10.84 -5.15 -4.95
C VAL A 159 -10.76 -4.27 -6.19
N ILE A 160 -9.73 -3.45 -6.26
CA ILE A 160 -9.41 -2.61 -7.41
C ILE A 160 -8.34 -3.33 -8.24
N ALA A 161 -8.68 -3.69 -9.48
CA ALA A 161 -7.73 -4.25 -10.43
C ALA A 161 -6.78 -3.18 -10.98
N SER A 162 -5.51 -3.52 -11.15
CA SER A 162 -4.49 -2.62 -11.70
C SER A 162 -3.54 -3.37 -12.65
N GLY A 163 -3.15 -2.69 -13.72
CA GLY A 163 -2.23 -3.20 -14.73
C GLY A 163 -2.91 -3.37 -16.08
N GLU A 164 -2.25 -2.88 -17.13
CA GLU A 164 -2.66 -3.12 -18.53
C GLU A 164 -2.42 -4.58 -18.94
#